data_AF-A0A2A6CMT1-F1
#
_entry.id   AF-A0A2A6CMT1-F1
#
_cell.length_a   1.000
_cell.length_b   1.000
_cell.length_c   1.000
_cell.angle_alpha   90.00
_cell.angle_beta   90.00
_cell.angle_gamma   90.00
#
_symmetry.space_group_name_H-M   'P 1'
#
loop_
_entity.id
_entity.type
_entity.pdbx_description
1 polymer ?
#
loop_
_entity_poly.entity_id
_entity_poly.type
_entity_poly.pdbx_seq_one_letter_code
_entity_poly.pdbx_strand_id
1 'polypeptide(L)'
;MSIDPRMLKKQDAGNIASISKNCTESGRAPQKRKIARCEFCNRTNHSADQCRKVVDEMDRRAVLTKYRRCFSCLSKNCNGICGDRCERCTLKGHHSTICMEEVE
;
A
#
# COMPACT_ATOMS: atom_id res chain seq x y z
N MET A 1 39.22 0.94 34.31
CA MET A 1 37.88 0.33 34.40
C MET A 1 37.37 0.15 32.98
N SER A 2 37.57 -1.06 32.46
CA SER A 2 37.20 -1.44 31.09
C SER A 2 35.73 -1.87 31.08
N ILE A 3 34.92 -1.32 30.18
CA ILE A 3 33.54 -1.79 29.96
C ILE A 3 33.46 -2.32 28.52
N ASP A 4 33.30 -3.64 28.44
CA ASP A 4 33.14 -4.43 27.22
C ASP A 4 31.70 -4.38 26.64
N PRO A 5 31.51 -4.77 25.36
CA PRO A 5 30.43 -4.33 24.49
C PRO A 5 29.30 -5.36 24.33
N ARG A 6 28.03 -4.96 24.49
CA ARG A 6 26.83 -5.68 23.98
C ARG A 6 25.54 -4.96 24.39
N MET A 7 25.02 -4.08 23.54
CA MET A 7 23.63 -3.59 23.65
C MET A 7 22.95 -3.68 22.27
N LEU A 8 22.89 -4.90 21.73
CA LEU A 8 21.97 -5.26 20.65
C LEU A 8 20.56 -5.29 21.25
N LYS A 9 19.87 -4.15 21.23
CA LYS A 9 18.51 -4.03 21.76
C LYS A 9 17.54 -4.58 20.72
N LYS A 10 17.16 -5.84 20.97
CA LYS A 10 16.04 -6.56 20.35
C LYS A 10 14.78 -5.70 20.41
N GLN A 11 14.10 -5.54 19.29
CA GLN A 11 12.71 -5.10 19.26
C GLN A 11 11.90 -6.15 18.52
N ASP A 12 11.34 -7.07 19.30
CA ASP A 12 10.35 -8.04 18.88
C ASP A 12 8.95 -7.42 18.91
N ALA A 13 8.20 -7.77 17.87
CA ALA A 13 6.75 -7.98 17.77
C ALA A 13 5.78 -7.26 18.72
N GLY A 14 4.79 -6.59 18.09
CA GLY A 14 3.39 -6.80 18.46
C GLY A 14 2.61 -5.53 18.85
N ASN A 15 1.92 -4.93 17.88
CA ASN A 15 0.55 -4.47 18.14
C ASN A 15 -0.21 -4.37 16.81
N ILE A 16 -0.89 -5.45 16.42
CA ILE A 16 -1.81 -5.45 15.29
C ILE A 16 -3.15 -4.91 15.79
N ALA A 17 -3.36 -3.61 15.63
CA ALA A 17 -4.68 -3.02 15.65
C ALA A 17 -5.09 -2.76 14.20
N SER A 18 -5.70 -3.75 13.56
CA SER A 18 -6.30 -3.64 12.24
C SER A 18 -7.75 -4.08 12.30
N ILE A 19 -8.59 -3.23 12.88
CA ILE A 19 -10.02 -3.25 12.59
C ILE A 19 -10.21 -2.23 11.47
N SER A 20 -10.14 -2.70 10.23
CA SER A 20 -10.89 -2.08 9.14
C SER A 20 -11.75 -3.19 8.54
N LYS A 21 -12.96 -3.30 9.08
CA LYS A 21 -14.10 -3.97 8.46
C LYS A 21 -14.44 -3.07 7.25
N ASN A 22 -14.53 -3.53 6.01
CA ASN A 22 -15.51 -4.48 5.52
C ASN A 22 -15.24 -4.68 4.01
N CYS A 23 -15.24 -5.93 3.52
CA CYS A 23 -15.52 -6.29 2.12
C CYS A 23 -15.93 -7.77 2.10
N THR A 24 -17.23 -7.98 2.27
CA THR A 24 -18.08 -9.13 1.90
C THR A 24 -17.38 -10.44 1.51
N GLU A 25 -17.45 -11.39 2.44
CA GLU A 25 -17.06 -12.80 2.33
C GLU A 25 -18.13 -13.65 1.62
N SER A 26 -17.99 -13.85 0.31
CA SER A 26 -18.58 -15.02 -0.34
C SER A 26 -17.64 -16.21 -0.13
N GLY A 27 -18.14 -17.22 0.58
CA GLY A 27 -17.39 -18.35 1.11
C GLY A 27 -16.36 -18.97 0.15
N ARG A 28 -15.10 -18.99 0.59
CA ARG A 28 -14.07 -19.87 0.06
C ARG A 28 -13.07 -20.15 1.18
N ALA A 29 -12.65 -21.42 1.30
CA ALA A 29 -11.76 -22.00 2.31
C ALA A 29 -10.63 -21.07 2.80
N PRO A 30 -10.12 -21.23 4.04
CA PRO A 30 -9.08 -20.38 4.61
C PRO A 30 -7.78 -20.43 3.80
N GLN A 31 -7.71 -19.60 2.75
CA GLN A 31 -6.49 -19.31 2.05
C GLN A 31 -5.60 -18.60 3.05
N LYS A 32 -4.39 -19.14 3.31
CA LYS A 32 -3.37 -18.50 4.13
C LYS A 32 -3.28 -17.03 3.70
N ARG A 33 -3.85 -16.11 4.48
CA ARG A 33 -4.00 -14.71 4.09
C ARG A 33 -2.61 -14.14 3.89
N LYS A 34 -2.16 -14.01 2.64
CA LYS A 34 -0.89 -13.36 2.32
C LYS A 34 -0.99 -11.95 2.89
N ILE A 35 -0.10 -11.62 3.81
CA ILE A 35 -0.06 -10.28 4.41
C ILE A 35 0.11 -9.28 3.27
N ALA A 36 -0.86 -8.38 3.09
CA ALA A 36 -0.80 -7.35 2.07
C ALA A 36 0.42 -6.46 2.32
N ARG A 37 1.15 -6.14 1.25
CA ARG A 37 2.33 -5.28 1.30
C ARG A 37 2.02 -4.00 0.56
N CYS A 38 2.40 -2.86 1.14
CA CYS A 38 2.32 -1.56 0.49
C CYS A 38 2.95 -1.60 -0.90
N GLU A 39 2.21 -1.13 -1.89
CA GLU A 39 2.55 -1.21 -3.30
C GLU A 39 3.74 -0.32 -3.66
N PHE A 40 4.02 0.68 -2.83
CA PHE A 40 5.11 1.64 -3.02
C PHE A 40 6.39 1.23 -2.31
N CYS A 41 6.31 0.84 -1.03
CA CYS A 41 7.51 0.58 -0.21
C CYS A 41 7.71 -0.90 0.17
N ASN A 42 6.77 -1.77 -0.20
CA ASN A 42 6.80 -3.22 0.04
C ASN A 42 6.84 -3.63 1.52
N ARG A 43 6.46 -2.74 2.44
CA ARG A 43 6.29 -3.05 3.88
C ARG A 43 4.86 -3.52 4.17
N THR A 44 4.69 -4.30 5.23
CA THR A 44 3.40 -4.89 5.64
C THR A 44 2.66 -4.10 6.72
N ASN A 45 3.19 -2.95 7.15
CA ASN A 45 2.68 -2.20 8.30
C ASN A 45 1.68 -1.10 7.94
N HIS A 46 1.41 -0.86 6.66
CA HIS A 46 0.46 0.16 6.18
C HIS A 46 0.00 -0.14 4.76
N SER A 47 -1.10 0.50 4.35
CA SER A 47 -1.63 0.50 2.98
C SER A 47 -0.95 1.57 2.11
N ALA A 48 -1.08 1.48 0.78
CA ALA A 48 -0.54 2.46 -0.17
C ALA A 48 -0.82 3.92 0.19
N ASP A 49 -2.05 4.26 0.59
CA ASP A 49 -2.48 5.62 0.95
C ASP A 49 -1.65 6.22 2.09
N GLN A 50 -1.23 5.39 3.04
CA GLN A 50 -0.50 5.79 4.24
C GLN A 50 1.02 5.71 4.05
N CYS A 51 1.51 5.45 2.83
CA CYS A 51 2.94 5.32 2.57
C CYS A 51 3.67 6.65 2.74
N ARG A 52 4.45 6.76 3.83
CA ARG A 52 5.32 7.91 4.11
C ARG A 52 6.71 7.79 3.47
N LYS A 53 7.05 6.63 2.90
CA LYS A 53 8.35 6.44 2.23
C LYS A 53 8.35 7.03 0.82
N VAL A 54 7.21 6.95 0.13
CA VAL A 54 7.00 7.48 -1.22
C VAL A 54 5.81 8.41 -1.10
N VAL A 55 6.09 9.69 -0.91
CA VAL A 55 5.06 10.70 -0.61
C VAL A 55 4.58 11.33 -1.91
N ASP A 56 5.52 11.77 -2.74
CA ASP A 56 5.27 12.45 -3.99
C ASP A 56 4.55 11.58 -5.03
N GLU A 57 3.55 12.16 -5.68
CA GLU A 57 2.69 11.51 -6.65
C GLU A 57 3.45 11.07 -7.91
N MET A 58 4.48 11.82 -8.34
CA MET A 58 5.33 11.47 -9.49
C MET A 58 6.20 10.26 -9.15
N ASP A 59 6.80 10.25 -7.97
CA ASP A 59 7.55 9.09 -7.50
C ASP A 59 6.64 7.85 -7.37
N ARG A 60 5.42 8.02 -6.86
CA ARG A 60 4.43 6.93 -6.77
C ARG A 60 4.11 6.37 -8.16
N ARG A 61 3.89 7.22 -9.17
CA ARG A 61 3.70 6.79 -10.57
C ARG A 61 4.92 6.05 -11.11
N ALA A 62 6.12 6.57 -10.89
CA ALA A 62 7.36 5.92 -11.32
C ALA A 62 7.51 4.51 -10.74
N VAL A 63 7.16 4.33 -9.46
CA VAL A 63 7.16 3.02 -8.81
C VAL A 63 6.16 2.06 -9.46
N LEU A 64 4.93 2.51 -9.73
CA LEU A 64 3.92 1.68 -10.39
C LEU A 64 4.36 1.26 -11.80
N THR A 65 4.93 2.18 -12.58
CA THR A 65 5.50 1.90 -13.90
C THR A 65 6.63 0.87 -13.80
N LYS A 66 7.58 1.08 -12.88
CA LYS A 66 8.73 0.20 -12.66
C LYS A 66 8.32 -1.23 -12.33
N TYR A 67 7.27 -1.40 -11.52
CA TYR A 67 6.77 -2.71 -11.10
C TYR A 67 5.61 -3.24 -11.97
N ARG A 68 5.28 -2.55 -13.07
CA ARG A 68 4.18 -2.88 -13.99
C ARG A 68 2.85 -3.10 -13.26
N ARG A 69 2.51 -2.18 -12.37
CA ARG A 69 1.26 -2.18 -11.62
C ARG A 69 0.24 -1.27 -12.29
N CYS A 70 -1.03 -1.61 -12.16
CA CYS A 70 -2.11 -0.77 -12.64
C CYS A 70 -2.14 0.56 -11.88
N PHE A 71 -2.34 1.66 -12.60
CA PHE A 71 -2.47 2.99 -11.99
C PHE A 71 -3.80 3.21 -11.27
N SER A 72 -4.86 2.50 -11.67
CA SER A 72 -6.19 2.67 -11.06
C SER A 72 -6.39 1.85 -9.78
N CYS A 73 -5.79 0.66 -9.68
CA CYS A 73 -6.00 -0.24 -8.54
C CYS A 73 -4.71 -0.76 -7.89
N LEU A 74 -3.54 -0.27 -8.31
CA LEU A 74 -2.20 -0.58 -7.78
C LEU A 74 -1.77 -2.07 -7.86
N SER A 75 -2.63 -2.91 -8.44
CA SER A 75 -2.44 -4.35 -8.55
C SER A 75 -1.52 -4.71 -9.71
N LYS A 76 -0.69 -5.73 -9.52
CA LYS A 76 0.21 -6.26 -10.56
C LYS A 76 -0.52 -7.08 -11.63
N ASN A 77 -1.64 -7.68 -11.27
CA ASN A 77 -2.43 -8.56 -12.13
C ASN A 77 -3.84 -7.98 -12.31
N CYS A 78 -3.96 -6.85 -13.02
CA CYS A 78 -5.26 -6.33 -13.46
C CYS A 78 -5.48 -6.67 -14.95
N ASN A 79 -6.69 -7.12 -15.29
CA ASN A 79 -7.11 -7.46 -16.66
C ASN A 79 -7.71 -6.25 -17.42
N GLY A 80 -7.33 -5.02 -17.07
CA GLY A 80 -7.81 -3.78 -17.70
C GLY A 80 -9.20 -3.31 -17.25
N ILE A 81 -10.04 -4.17 -16.69
CA ILE A 81 -11.34 -3.80 -16.11
C ILE A 81 -11.16 -3.59 -14.60
N CYS A 82 -10.55 -2.47 -14.22
CA CYS A 82 -10.37 -2.11 -12.81
C CYS A 82 -10.34 -0.60 -12.60
N GLY A 83 -10.68 -0.18 -11.39
CA GLY A 83 -10.61 1.22 -10.97
C GLY A 83 -11.97 1.91 -11.01
N ASP A 84 -12.30 2.52 -9.89
CA ASP A 84 -13.41 3.45 -9.75
C ASP A 84 -12.98 4.88 -10.16
N ARG A 85 -13.91 5.81 -10.06
CA ARG A 85 -13.58 7.24 -10.15
C ARG A 85 -12.67 7.61 -8.99
N CYS A 86 -11.64 8.41 -9.27
CA CYS A 86 -10.78 8.98 -8.23
C CYS A 86 -11.62 9.76 -7.23
N GLU A 87 -11.44 9.50 -5.95
CA GLU A 87 -12.19 10.19 -4.88
C GLU A 87 -11.81 11.67 -4.74
N ARG A 88 -10.66 12.09 -5.30
CA ARG A 88 -10.19 13.48 -5.25
C ARG A 88 -10.72 14.35 -6.39
N CYS A 89 -10.63 13.87 -7.63
CA CYS A 89 -11.00 14.64 -8.82
C CYS A 89 -12.16 14.04 -9.63
N THR A 90 -12.73 12.91 -9.21
CA THR A 90 -13.84 12.18 -9.86
C THR A 90 -13.56 11.62 -11.25
N LEU A 91 -12.35 11.80 -11.79
CA LEU A 91 -11.92 11.25 -13.07
C LEU A 91 -11.54 9.77 -12.95
N LYS A 92 -11.66 9.02 -14.06
CA LYS A 92 -11.24 7.62 -14.14
C LYS A 92 -9.77 7.49 -14.56
N GLY A 93 -9.21 6.29 -14.36
CA GLY A 93 -7.90 5.91 -14.90
C GLY A 93 -6.72 6.08 -13.94
N HIS A 94 -6.95 6.50 -12.70
CA HIS A 94 -5.91 6.58 -11.68
C HIS A 94 -6.47 6.38 -10.26
N HIS A 95 -5.62 5.91 -9.36
CA HIS A 95 -5.91 5.80 -7.94
C HIS A 95 -5.72 7.16 -7.26
N SER A 96 -6.47 7.43 -6.19
CA SER A 96 -6.44 8.70 -5.43
C SER A 96 -5.02 9.08 -4.96
N THR A 97 -4.19 8.08 -4.67
CA THR A 97 -2.79 8.22 -4.24
C THR A 97 -1.81 8.77 -5.26
N ILE A 98 -2.21 8.84 -6.54
CA ILE A 98 -1.40 9.35 -7.65
C ILE A 98 -2.16 10.41 -8.47
N CYS A 99 -3.20 10.98 -7.87
CA CYS A 99 -3.99 12.06 -8.44
C CYS A 99 -3.12 13.33 -8.49
N MET A 100 -2.97 13.90 -9.68
CA MET A 100 -2.22 15.15 -9.90
C MET A 100 -3.11 16.38 -10.06
N GLU A 101 -4.43 16.18 -10.12
CA GLU A 101 -5.33 17.30 -10.33
C GLU A 101 -5.30 18.15 -9.06
N GLU A 102 -4.95 19.43 -9.24
CA GLU A 102 -5.13 20.43 -8.21
C GLU A 102 -6.64 20.59 -8.02
N VAL A 103 -7.11 20.38 -6.78
CA VAL A 103 -8.51 20.65 -6.46
C VAL A 103 -8.62 22.17 -6.37
N GLU A 104 -9.10 22.81 -7.43
CA GLU A 104 -9.48 24.23 -7.44
C GLU A 104 -10.62 24.52 -6.45
#